data_AF-R7K8I9-F1
#
_entry.id   AF-R7K8I9-F1
#
_cell.length_a   1.000
_cell.length_b   1.000
_cell.length_c   1.000
_cell.angle_alpha   90.00
_cell.angle_beta   90.00
_cell.angle_gamma   90.00
#
_symmetry.space_group_name_H-M   'P 1'
#
loop_
_entity.id
_entity.type
_entity.pdbx_description
1 polymer ?
#
loop_
_entity_poly.entity_id
_entity_poly.type
_entity_poly.pdbx_seq_one_letter_code
_entity_poly.pdbx_strand_id
1 'polypeptide(L)'
;MQTKGFIYILTNPSFKEYFKIGYADNVEARLKQLNNSECIPFAFRVYATYEVEERLTDKKLHSLIDQLNPNLRSIDNVGGKVRVREFYAMSPEQAYSILETIAILGGHRERLKLWEPSVQEQKDEDLAQEIEEEHIERQSPFTFSKCHIPVGATITYFNRGKANSGLECVVVDDKAVEYKGKKYSISALATELSGSKHGVAGPRYFKYKGEWLNTIRARVEGRQDPARVEDVWVIPCNPKLYDIVGAFEKLDDIEWSQTNNTSVGDTVYIYVGGEYKAIMYKCEVLETELYGNRSDEDLEFYKTLSVKPDVRYMRIRLIEKYDKDTFPLAELRERGLMNVQGRSKVTPQLLSYLSIK
;
A
#
# COMPACT_ATOMS: atom_id res chain seq x y z
N MET A 1 50.68 -16.63 24.98
CA MET A 1 49.28 -16.98 25.27
C MET A 1 48.53 -16.99 23.95
N GLN A 2 48.01 -18.13 23.52
CA GLN A 2 47.13 -18.18 22.34
C GLN A 2 45.87 -17.37 22.65
N THR A 3 45.57 -16.37 21.83
CA THR A 3 44.32 -15.62 21.88
C THR A 3 43.20 -16.53 21.39
N LYS A 4 42.33 -16.96 22.30
CA LYS A 4 41.09 -17.69 22.02
C LYS A 4 40.12 -16.77 21.27
N GLY A 5 39.44 -17.29 20.26
CA GLY A 5 38.41 -16.60 19.50
C GLY A 5 37.10 -17.37 19.48
N PHE A 6 36.04 -16.75 18.96
CA PHE A 6 34.71 -17.37 18.90
C PHE A 6 34.10 -17.24 17.51
N ILE A 7 33.59 -18.34 16.99
CA ILE A 7 32.59 -18.34 15.92
C ILE A 7 31.23 -18.13 16.59
N TYR A 8 30.41 -17.22 16.10
CA TYR A 8 29.08 -16.96 16.63
C TYR A 8 28.00 -17.15 15.57
N ILE A 9 26.79 -17.46 16.02
CA ILE A 9 25.55 -17.38 15.26
C ILE A 9 24.70 -16.28 15.89
N LEU A 10 24.30 -15.28 15.10
CA LEU A 10 23.36 -14.24 15.52
C LEU A 10 22.04 -14.36 14.77
N THR A 11 20.95 -14.18 15.50
CA THR A 11 19.59 -14.05 14.97
C THR A 11 19.10 -12.62 15.14
N ASN A 12 18.06 -12.25 14.38
CA ASN A 12 17.41 -10.95 14.49
C ASN A 12 15.90 -11.12 14.18
N PRO A 13 14.99 -10.62 15.04
CA PRO A 13 13.54 -10.73 14.81
C PRO A 13 13.07 -10.12 13.49
N SER A 14 13.76 -9.09 12.99
CA SER A 14 13.47 -8.45 11.70
C SER A 14 13.83 -9.32 10.49
N PHE A 15 14.70 -10.31 10.67
CA PHE A 15 15.24 -11.12 9.57
C PHE A 15 15.08 -12.62 9.87
N LYS A 16 13.85 -13.09 10.06
CA LYS A 16 13.57 -14.49 10.44
C LYS A 16 14.17 -15.54 9.51
N GLU A 17 14.26 -15.22 8.23
CA GLU A 17 14.82 -16.12 7.22
C GLU A 17 16.35 -16.15 7.21
N TYR A 18 17.00 -15.22 7.92
CA TYR A 18 18.45 -15.07 7.91
C TYR A 18 19.07 -15.10 9.29
N PHE A 19 20.16 -15.85 9.44
CA PHE A 19 21.09 -15.65 10.55
C PHE A 19 22.44 -15.19 10.03
N LYS A 20 23.23 -14.61 10.93
CA LYS A 20 24.60 -14.20 10.66
C LYS A 20 25.58 -15.14 11.35
N ILE A 21 26.53 -15.69 10.59
CA ILE A 21 27.72 -16.33 11.15
C ILE A 21 28.89 -15.35 11.06
N GLY A 22 29.78 -15.36 12.04
CA GLY A 22 31.07 -14.68 11.91
C GLY A 22 32.01 -15.02 13.04
N TYR A 23 33.21 -14.45 12.97
CA TYR A 23 34.23 -14.55 14.01
C TYR A 23 34.35 -13.27 14.85
N ALA A 24 34.60 -13.41 16.15
CA ALA A 24 35.04 -12.33 17.01
C ALA A 24 35.97 -12.82 18.12
N ASP A 25 36.93 -11.96 18.50
CA ASP A 25 37.75 -12.17 19.70
C ASP A 25 36.93 -11.89 20.98
N ASN A 26 35.94 -10.99 20.90
CA ASN A 26 34.93 -10.72 21.94
C ASN A 26 33.55 -10.58 21.30
N VAL A 27 32.67 -11.56 21.54
CA VAL A 27 31.33 -11.62 20.94
C VAL A 27 30.41 -10.51 21.46
N GLU A 28 30.48 -10.18 22.75
CA GLU A 28 29.64 -9.13 23.36
C GLU A 28 29.96 -7.74 22.79
N ALA A 29 31.25 -7.40 22.67
CA ALA A 29 31.68 -6.16 22.07
C ALA A 29 31.25 -6.07 20.59
N ARG A 30 31.32 -7.19 19.87
CA ARG A 30 30.87 -7.28 18.48
C ARG A 30 29.34 -7.14 18.37
N LEU A 31 28.59 -7.76 19.25
CA LEU A 31 27.12 -7.65 19.31
C LEU A 31 26.70 -6.21 19.53
N LYS A 32 27.32 -5.53 20.52
CA LYS A 32 27.08 -4.10 20.79
C LYS A 32 27.38 -3.23 19.57
N GLN A 33 28.47 -3.51 18.85
CA GLN A 33 28.80 -2.78 17.63
C GLN A 33 27.74 -2.96 16.53
N LEU A 34 27.22 -4.17 16.34
CA LEU A 34 26.18 -4.44 15.35
C LEU A 34 24.84 -3.78 15.74
N ASN A 35 24.53 -3.75 17.03
CA ASN A 35 23.30 -3.18 17.56
C ASN A 35 23.31 -1.64 17.68
N ASN A 36 24.44 -0.99 17.47
CA ASN A 36 24.53 0.48 17.40
C ASN A 36 24.01 1.06 16.06
N SER A 37 23.61 0.23 15.11
CA SER A 37 23.08 0.71 13.83
C SER A 37 21.62 1.15 13.97
N GLU A 38 21.30 2.38 13.56
CA GLU A 38 19.92 2.89 13.51
C GLU A 38 19.05 2.22 12.44
N CYS A 39 19.67 1.44 11.53
CA CYS A 39 19.00 0.88 10.36
C CYS A 39 18.37 -0.51 10.61
N ILE A 40 18.43 -1.04 11.84
CA ILE A 40 17.82 -2.34 12.20
C ILE A 40 16.66 -2.14 13.18
N PRO A 41 15.43 -2.61 12.87
CA PRO A 41 14.27 -2.42 13.75
C PRO A 41 14.40 -3.13 15.09
N PHE A 42 14.94 -4.34 15.11
CA PHE A 42 15.24 -5.10 16.31
C PHE A 42 16.74 -5.41 16.39
N ALA A 43 17.25 -5.56 17.62
CA ALA A 43 18.64 -5.87 17.88
C ALA A 43 18.99 -7.32 17.51
N PHE A 44 20.24 -7.55 17.08
CA PHE A 44 20.81 -8.89 16.99
C PHE A 44 20.97 -9.52 18.36
N ARG A 45 20.85 -10.84 18.39
CA ARG A 45 20.97 -11.68 19.59
C ARG A 45 21.92 -12.83 19.33
N VAL A 46 22.64 -13.26 20.35
CA VAL A 46 23.54 -14.41 20.23
C VAL A 46 22.71 -15.68 20.39
N TYR A 47 22.70 -16.51 19.35
CA TYR A 47 22.05 -17.82 19.38
C TYR A 47 23.03 -18.89 19.88
N ALA A 48 24.24 -18.92 19.33
CA ALA A 48 25.27 -19.88 19.71
C ALA A 48 26.68 -19.32 19.54
N THR A 49 27.64 -19.89 20.27
CA THR A 49 29.07 -19.58 20.16
C THR A 49 29.91 -20.86 20.20
N TYR A 50 30.96 -20.92 19.39
CA TYR A 50 31.94 -22.00 19.36
C TYR A 50 33.37 -21.45 19.53
N GLU A 51 34.06 -21.88 20.59
CA GLU A 51 35.43 -21.43 20.89
C GLU A 51 36.46 -22.09 19.95
N VAL A 52 37.33 -21.27 19.35
CA VAL A 52 38.38 -21.68 18.41
C VAL A 52 39.75 -21.13 18.82
N GLU A 53 40.80 -21.88 18.52
CA GLU A 53 42.20 -21.50 18.83
C GLU A 53 42.85 -20.69 17.70
N GLU A 54 42.35 -20.86 16.47
CA GLU A 54 42.79 -20.12 15.29
C GLU A 54 41.87 -18.92 15.02
N ARG A 55 42.48 -17.79 14.65
CA ARG A 55 41.76 -16.57 14.28
C ARG A 55 41.23 -16.69 12.85
N LEU A 56 40.03 -16.16 12.58
CA LEU A 56 39.36 -16.17 11.27
C LEU A 56 39.03 -17.58 10.72
N THR A 57 38.80 -18.56 11.61
CA THR A 57 38.40 -19.92 11.24
C THR A 57 36.99 -19.97 10.65
N ASP A 58 36.17 -18.94 10.89
CA ASP A 58 34.86 -18.75 10.25
C ASP A 58 34.96 -18.78 8.71
N LYS A 59 36.07 -18.32 8.12
CA LYS A 59 36.27 -18.40 6.66
C LYS A 59 36.24 -19.84 6.13
N LYS A 60 36.82 -20.79 6.87
CA LYS A 60 36.79 -22.22 6.51
C LYS A 60 35.36 -22.75 6.60
N LEU A 61 34.61 -22.32 7.61
CA LEU A 61 33.20 -22.65 7.78
C LEU A 61 32.33 -22.05 6.65
N HIS A 62 32.57 -20.79 6.27
CA HIS A 62 31.89 -20.16 5.15
C HIS A 62 32.13 -20.92 3.85
N SER A 63 33.39 -21.31 3.56
CA SER A 63 33.70 -22.13 2.39
C SER A 63 33.00 -23.49 2.40
N LEU A 64 32.89 -24.12 3.57
CA LEU A 64 32.20 -25.40 3.71
C LEU A 64 30.68 -25.28 3.48
N ILE A 65 30.05 -24.23 4.02
CA ILE A 65 28.62 -23.95 3.79
C ILE A 65 28.38 -23.60 2.32
N ASP A 66 29.25 -22.78 1.71
CA ASP A 66 29.15 -22.40 0.30
C ASP A 66 29.31 -23.62 -0.63
N GLN A 67 30.13 -24.61 -0.25
CA GLN A 67 30.25 -25.89 -0.97
C GLN A 67 29.02 -26.79 -0.83
N LEU A 68 28.34 -26.76 0.32
CA LEU A 68 27.13 -27.53 0.57
C LEU A 68 25.93 -26.94 -0.18
N ASN A 69 25.74 -25.62 -0.15
CA ASN A 69 24.73 -24.94 -0.96
C ASN A 69 25.03 -23.43 -1.15
N PRO A 70 25.53 -23.02 -2.33
CA PRO A 70 25.94 -21.63 -2.58
C PRO A 70 24.77 -20.64 -2.66
N ASN A 71 23.52 -21.13 -2.82
CA ASN A 71 22.33 -20.28 -2.92
C ASN A 71 21.81 -19.79 -1.57
N LEU A 72 22.37 -20.28 -0.46
CA LEU A 72 21.94 -19.86 0.88
C LEU A 72 22.50 -18.49 1.26
N ARG A 73 23.50 -17.96 0.55
CA ARG A 73 24.19 -16.75 0.96
C ARG A 73 23.53 -15.50 0.40
N SER A 74 23.40 -14.46 1.24
CA SER A 74 22.94 -13.15 0.79
C SER A 74 23.98 -12.50 -0.14
N ILE A 75 23.64 -12.38 -1.42
CA ILE A 75 24.46 -11.74 -2.45
C ILE A 75 23.77 -10.43 -2.85
N ASP A 76 24.47 -9.33 -2.61
CA ASP A 76 23.99 -7.98 -2.87
C ASP A 76 24.82 -7.36 -4.02
N ASN A 77 24.18 -6.64 -4.95
CA ASN A 77 24.88 -5.98 -6.06
C ASN A 77 24.64 -4.47 -6.00
N VAL A 78 25.58 -3.76 -5.39
CA VAL A 78 25.47 -2.31 -5.17
C VAL A 78 26.49 -1.60 -6.05
N GLY A 79 26.00 -0.77 -6.99
CA GLY A 79 26.87 0.00 -7.89
C GLY A 79 27.76 -0.85 -8.79
N GLY A 80 27.30 -2.03 -9.21
CA GLY A 80 28.04 -2.95 -10.09
C GLY A 80 29.11 -3.80 -9.39
N LYS A 81 29.20 -3.74 -8.04
CA LYS A 81 30.09 -4.60 -7.25
C LYS A 81 29.26 -5.60 -6.44
N VAL A 82 29.54 -6.88 -6.67
CA VAL A 82 28.96 -7.98 -5.90
C VAL A 82 29.56 -7.99 -4.50
N ARG A 83 28.71 -7.84 -3.48
CA ARG A 83 29.04 -7.97 -2.07
C ARG A 83 28.37 -9.22 -1.52
N VAL A 84 29.18 -10.21 -1.18
CA VAL A 84 28.71 -11.44 -0.53
C VAL A 84 28.74 -11.22 0.98
N ARG A 85 27.58 -11.22 1.63
CA ARG A 85 27.49 -11.03 3.08
C ARG A 85 27.52 -12.37 3.82
N GLU A 86 27.80 -12.35 5.11
CA GLU A 86 27.83 -13.55 5.97
C GLU A 86 26.43 -13.88 6.54
N PHE A 87 25.38 -13.62 5.75
CA PHE A 87 23.99 -13.94 6.09
C PHE A 87 23.54 -15.14 5.28
N TYR A 88 22.89 -16.09 5.95
CA TYR A 88 22.48 -17.37 5.38
C TYR A 88 20.97 -17.57 5.50
N ALA A 89 20.33 -17.94 4.39
CA ALA A 89 18.91 -18.22 4.25
C ALA A 89 18.55 -19.65 4.68
N MET A 90 18.87 -20.02 5.92
CA MET A 90 18.53 -21.32 6.51
C MET A 90 18.20 -21.13 8.00
N SER A 91 17.72 -22.16 8.70
CA SER A 91 17.31 -21.98 10.11
C SER A 91 18.54 -21.91 11.06
N PRO A 92 18.47 -21.14 12.17
CA PRO A 92 19.55 -21.09 13.15
C PRO A 92 19.82 -22.45 13.82
N GLU A 93 18.82 -23.32 13.93
CA GLU A 93 18.96 -24.71 14.41
C GLU A 93 19.84 -25.54 13.47
N GLN A 94 19.62 -25.39 12.15
CA GLN A 94 20.45 -26.06 11.15
C GLN A 94 21.90 -25.55 11.19
N ALA A 95 22.08 -24.24 11.37
CA ALA A 95 23.40 -23.64 11.54
C ALA A 95 24.13 -24.15 12.79
N TYR A 96 23.40 -24.30 13.90
CA TYR A 96 23.91 -24.88 15.12
C TYR A 96 24.28 -26.35 14.95
N SER A 97 23.45 -27.14 14.25
CA SER A 97 23.75 -28.55 13.96
C SER A 97 25.04 -28.72 13.15
N ILE A 98 25.35 -27.80 12.24
CA ILE A 98 26.64 -27.78 11.53
C ILE A 98 27.79 -27.56 12.52
N LEU A 99 27.68 -26.57 13.41
CA LEU A 99 28.71 -26.32 14.43
C LEU A 99 28.84 -27.49 15.40
N GLU A 100 27.74 -28.12 15.80
CA GLU A 100 27.72 -29.30 16.67
C GLU A 100 28.43 -30.48 16.01
N THR A 101 28.18 -30.73 14.73
CA THR A 101 28.85 -31.78 13.97
C THR A 101 30.37 -31.54 13.93
N ILE A 102 30.79 -30.30 13.67
CA ILE A 102 32.21 -29.92 13.67
C ILE A 102 32.84 -30.11 15.05
N ALA A 103 32.14 -29.69 16.12
CA ALA A 103 32.62 -29.81 17.48
C ALA A 103 32.76 -31.28 17.90
N ILE A 104 31.81 -32.14 17.50
CA ILE A 104 31.87 -33.60 17.75
C ILE A 104 33.03 -34.24 17.00
N LEU A 105 33.18 -33.96 15.69
CA LEU A 105 34.27 -34.51 14.87
C LEU A 105 35.65 -34.05 15.34
N GLY A 106 35.74 -32.81 15.83
CA GLY A 106 36.95 -32.24 16.42
C GLY A 106 37.23 -32.70 17.85
N GLY A 107 36.30 -33.44 18.49
CA GLY A 107 36.46 -33.87 19.89
C GLY A 107 36.37 -32.73 20.91
N HIS A 108 35.74 -31.62 20.55
CA HIS A 108 35.69 -30.37 21.33
C HIS A 108 34.26 -29.86 21.56
N ARG A 109 33.32 -30.77 21.87
CA ARG A 109 31.90 -30.42 22.08
C ARG A 109 31.71 -29.42 23.21
N GLU A 110 32.56 -29.46 24.23
CA GLU A 110 32.57 -28.55 25.37
C GLU A 110 32.77 -27.07 25.00
N ARG A 111 33.29 -26.80 23.80
CA ARG A 111 33.53 -25.45 23.28
C ARG A 111 32.31 -24.83 22.62
N LEU A 112 31.25 -25.62 22.37
CA LEU A 112 30.00 -25.16 21.79
C LEU A 112 29.00 -24.80 22.88
N LYS A 113 28.46 -23.59 22.81
CA LYS A 113 27.44 -23.09 23.74
C LYS A 113 26.22 -22.57 22.98
N LEU A 114 25.05 -23.07 23.35
CA LEU A 114 23.75 -22.51 22.97
C LEU A 114 23.33 -21.50 24.04
N TRP A 115 22.76 -20.37 23.63
CA TRP A 115 22.35 -19.31 24.54
C TRP A 115 20.83 -19.26 24.64
N GLU A 116 20.31 -19.13 25.87
CA GLU A 116 18.88 -18.92 26.10
C GLU A 116 18.54 -17.43 25.95
N PRO A 117 17.43 -17.08 25.27
CA PRO A 117 16.96 -15.72 25.19
C PRO A 117 16.64 -15.14 26.58
N SER A 118 17.01 -13.88 26.79
CA SER A 118 16.58 -13.12 27.96
C SER A 118 15.09 -12.76 27.90
N VAL A 119 14.51 -12.39 29.05
CA VAL A 119 13.10 -11.96 29.15
C VAL A 119 12.78 -10.79 28.21
N GLN A 120 13.71 -9.84 28.05
CA GLN A 120 13.51 -8.72 27.14
C GLN A 120 13.56 -9.17 25.68
N GLU A 121 14.49 -10.05 25.33
CA GLU A 121 14.58 -10.59 23.98
C GLU A 121 13.33 -11.40 23.61
N GLN A 122 12.76 -12.17 24.54
CA GLN A 122 11.51 -12.88 24.29
C GLN A 122 10.35 -11.91 23.96
N LYS A 123 10.19 -10.85 24.75
CA LYS A 123 9.15 -9.82 24.49
C LYS A 123 9.32 -9.14 23.13
N ASP A 124 10.55 -8.84 22.76
CA ASP A 124 10.85 -8.21 21.48
C ASP A 124 10.58 -9.18 20.30
N GLU A 125 10.75 -10.50 20.50
CA GLU A 125 10.37 -11.52 19.51
C GLU A 125 8.85 -11.61 19.34
N ASP A 126 8.13 -11.64 20.46
CA ASP A 126 6.66 -11.68 20.48
C ASP A 126 6.08 -10.45 19.78
N LEU A 127 6.60 -9.25 20.07
CA LEU A 127 6.21 -8.00 19.39
C LEU A 127 6.50 -8.04 17.88
N ALA A 128 7.67 -8.54 17.47
CA ALA A 128 8.01 -8.67 16.05
C ALA A 128 7.07 -9.66 15.35
N GLN A 129 6.65 -10.72 16.03
CA GLN A 129 5.66 -11.67 15.54
C GLN A 129 4.27 -11.03 15.41
N GLU A 130 3.79 -10.29 16.42
CA GLU A 130 2.52 -9.56 16.35
C GLU A 130 2.47 -8.57 15.18
N ILE A 131 3.54 -7.80 14.96
CA ILE A 131 3.65 -6.87 13.83
C ILE A 131 3.57 -7.60 12.49
N GLU A 132 4.24 -8.74 12.35
CA GLU A 132 4.22 -9.55 11.14
C GLU A 132 2.84 -10.20 10.92
N GLU A 133 2.22 -10.72 11.98
CA GLU A 133 0.87 -11.29 11.94
C GLU A 133 -0.16 -10.23 11.53
N GLU A 134 -0.09 -9.03 12.11
CA GLU A 134 -0.89 -7.88 11.67
C GLU A 134 -0.62 -7.54 10.20
N HIS A 135 0.64 -7.56 9.76
CA HIS A 135 0.99 -7.25 8.37
C HIS A 135 0.41 -8.28 7.39
N ILE A 136 0.55 -9.58 7.69
CA ILE A 136 -0.01 -10.69 6.92
C ILE A 136 -1.53 -10.61 6.93
N GLU A 137 -2.13 -10.37 8.09
CA GLU A 137 -3.58 -10.21 8.22
C GLU A 137 -4.07 -9.04 7.37
N ARG A 138 -3.32 -7.94 7.35
CA ARG A 138 -3.60 -6.80 6.49
C ARG A 138 -3.50 -7.18 5.00
N GLN A 139 -2.46 -7.89 4.57
CA GLN A 139 -2.28 -8.26 3.16
C GLN A 139 -3.16 -9.43 2.68
N SER A 140 -3.84 -10.11 3.59
CA SER A 140 -4.65 -11.28 3.25
C SER A 140 -5.73 -11.01 2.19
N PRO A 141 -6.15 -12.03 1.42
CA PRO A 141 -7.22 -11.90 0.45
C PRO A 141 -8.52 -11.38 1.09
N PHE A 142 -9.32 -10.65 0.30
CA PHE A 142 -10.62 -10.14 0.76
C PHE A 142 -11.53 -11.28 1.23
N THR A 143 -12.16 -11.07 2.39
CA THR A 143 -13.26 -11.90 2.90
C THR A 143 -14.42 -11.04 3.39
N PHE A 144 -15.64 -11.57 3.34
CA PHE A 144 -16.84 -10.85 3.73
C PHE A 144 -16.93 -10.62 5.25
N SER A 145 -16.48 -11.60 6.03
CA SER A 145 -16.36 -11.56 7.49
C SER A 145 -15.55 -10.36 7.97
N LYS A 146 -14.40 -10.09 7.33
CA LYS A 146 -13.55 -8.91 7.62
C LYS A 146 -14.24 -7.58 7.32
N CYS A 147 -15.26 -7.59 6.48
CA CYS A 147 -16.07 -6.42 6.18
C CYS A 147 -17.38 -6.38 7.00
N HIS A 148 -17.57 -7.31 7.93
CA HIS A 148 -18.82 -7.51 8.68
C HIS A 148 -20.04 -7.71 7.78
N ILE A 149 -19.85 -8.39 6.64
CA ILE A 149 -20.91 -8.70 5.68
C ILE A 149 -21.35 -10.15 5.91
N PRO A 150 -22.59 -10.40 6.37
CA PRO A 150 -23.05 -11.76 6.68
C PRO A 150 -23.36 -12.56 5.41
N VAL A 151 -23.29 -13.89 5.52
CA VAL A 151 -23.84 -14.80 4.52
C VAL A 151 -25.34 -14.54 4.36
N GLY A 152 -25.82 -14.50 3.13
CA GLY A 152 -27.17 -14.07 2.76
C GLY A 152 -27.30 -12.58 2.45
N ALA A 153 -26.25 -11.78 2.68
CA ALA A 153 -26.27 -10.37 2.30
C ALA A 153 -26.30 -10.17 0.78
N THR A 154 -27.06 -9.18 0.33
CA THR A 154 -27.04 -8.72 -1.06
C THR A 154 -25.96 -7.66 -1.25
N ILE A 155 -25.12 -7.84 -2.28
CA ILE A 155 -24.17 -6.83 -2.75
C ILE A 155 -24.49 -6.48 -4.20
N THR A 156 -24.15 -5.26 -4.60
CA THR A 156 -24.48 -4.72 -5.91
C THR A 156 -23.23 -4.50 -6.73
N TYR A 157 -23.14 -5.09 -7.91
CA TYR A 157 -22.09 -4.80 -8.88
C TYR A 157 -22.29 -3.42 -9.49
N PHE A 158 -21.21 -2.66 -9.61
CA PHE A 158 -21.22 -1.33 -10.20
C PHE A 158 -19.95 -1.06 -11.00
N ASN A 159 -20.12 -0.77 -12.29
CA ASN A 159 -19.05 -0.44 -13.22
C ASN A 159 -19.55 0.60 -14.24
N ARG A 160 -19.18 1.87 -14.03
CA ARG A 160 -19.77 3.01 -14.74
C ARG A 160 -19.67 2.88 -16.26
N GLY A 161 -20.77 3.17 -16.93
CA GLY A 161 -20.88 3.09 -18.38
C GLY A 161 -21.10 1.67 -18.93
N LYS A 162 -21.33 0.67 -18.06
CA LYS A 162 -21.76 -0.66 -18.46
C LYS A 162 -23.22 -0.90 -18.07
N ALA A 163 -23.98 -1.50 -19.00
CA ALA A 163 -25.41 -1.79 -18.85
C ALA A 163 -25.75 -2.74 -17.69
N ASN A 164 -24.75 -3.43 -17.14
CA ASN A 164 -24.90 -4.37 -16.06
C ASN A 164 -24.54 -3.79 -14.68
N SER A 165 -24.31 -2.48 -14.59
CA SER A 165 -24.29 -1.80 -13.29
C SER A 165 -25.65 -1.88 -12.60
N GLY A 166 -25.65 -2.07 -11.29
CA GLY A 166 -26.87 -2.26 -10.51
C GLY A 166 -27.30 -3.72 -10.36
N LEU A 167 -26.57 -4.67 -10.95
CA LEU A 167 -26.83 -6.09 -10.74
C LEU A 167 -26.56 -6.51 -9.31
N GLU A 168 -27.44 -7.32 -8.75
CA GLU A 168 -27.32 -7.84 -7.39
C GLU A 168 -26.84 -9.29 -7.38
N CYS A 169 -26.04 -9.64 -6.38
CA CYS A 169 -25.66 -11.01 -6.07
C CYS A 169 -25.68 -11.24 -4.55
N VAL A 170 -25.82 -12.50 -4.15
CA VAL A 170 -25.99 -12.88 -2.75
C VAL A 170 -24.70 -13.53 -2.23
N VAL A 171 -24.23 -13.10 -1.07
CA VAL A 171 -23.08 -13.72 -0.39
C VAL A 171 -23.48 -15.11 0.07
N VAL A 172 -22.79 -16.16 -0.41
CA VAL A 172 -23.10 -17.56 -0.06
C VAL A 172 -22.07 -18.20 0.86
N ASP A 173 -20.85 -17.65 0.89
CA ASP A 173 -19.84 -17.97 1.90
C ASP A 173 -18.88 -16.78 2.05
N ASP A 174 -17.81 -16.95 2.84
CA ASP A 174 -16.87 -15.89 3.17
C ASP A 174 -16.01 -15.37 2.00
N LYS A 175 -16.00 -16.06 0.86
CA LYS A 175 -15.20 -15.74 -0.34
C LYS A 175 -15.99 -15.78 -1.65
N ALA A 176 -17.27 -16.16 -1.62
CA ALA A 176 -18.06 -16.41 -2.80
C ALA A 176 -19.46 -15.82 -2.73
N VAL A 177 -19.96 -15.52 -3.92
CA VAL A 177 -21.30 -14.99 -4.17
C VAL A 177 -22.03 -15.89 -5.16
N GLU A 178 -23.34 -15.93 -5.03
CA GLU A 178 -24.21 -16.55 -6.02
C GLU A 178 -24.81 -15.48 -6.93
N TYR A 179 -24.70 -15.72 -8.23
CA TYR A 179 -25.30 -14.92 -9.26
C TYR A 179 -25.89 -15.83 -10.34
N LYS A 180 -27.19 -15.67 -10.63
CA LYS A 180 -27.94 -16.51 -11.59
C LYS A 180 -27.80 -18.01 -11.35
N GLY A 181 -27.84 -18.43 -10.08
CA GLY A 181 -27.74 -19.85 -9.67
C GLY A 181 -26.35 -20.46 -9.82
N LYS A 182 -25.31 -19.65 -10.05
CA LYS A 182 -23.91 -20.09 -10.10
C LYS A 182 -23.10 -19.40 -9.01
N LYS A 183 -22.15 -20.15 -8.46
CA LYS A 183 -21.23 -19.69 -7.42
C LYS A 183 -19.95 -19.13 -8.05
N TYR A 184 -19.55 -17.94 -7.61
CA TYR A 184 -18.37 -17.23 -8.10
C TYR A 184 -17.55 -16.68 -6.94
N SER A 185 -16.23 -16.58 -7.11
CA SER A 185 -15.45 -15.62 -6.33
C SER A 185 -15.79 -14.20 -6.79
N ILE A 186 -15.64 -13.22 -5.90
CA ILE A 186 -15.91 -11.81 -6.23
C ILE A 186 -15.09 -11.33 -7.44
N SER A 187 -13.81 -11.69 -7.52
CA SER A 187 -12.95 -11.31 -8.65
C SER A 187 -13.34 -12.01 -9.96
N ALA A 188 -13.79 -13.27 -9.90
CA ALA A 188 -14.28 -13.98 -11.08
C ALA A 188 -15.57 -13.33 -11.60
N LEU A 189 -16.53 -13.04 -10.73
CA LEU A 189 -17.77 -12.39 -11.12
C LEU A 189 -17.52 -10.98 -11.68
N ALA A 190 -16.65 -10.18 -11.04
CA ALA A 190 -16.29 -8.86 -11.57
C ALA A 190 -15.60 -8.95 -12.94
N THR A 191 -14.76 -9.97 -13.17
CA THR A 191 -14.10 -10.16 -14.47
C THR A 191 -15.11 -10.51 -15.55
N GLU A 192 -16.05 -11.42 -15.26
CA GLU A 192 -17.14 -11.79 -16.17
C GLU A 192 -18.05 -10.59 -16.48
N LEU A 193 -18.48 -9.85 -15.45
CA LEU A 193 -19.36 -8.70 -15.61
C LEU A 193 -18.65 -7.51 -16.28
N SER A 194 -17.37 -7.28 -16.04
CA SER A 194 -16.65 -6.17 -16.70
C SER A 194 -16.37 -6.46 -18.19
N GLY A 195 -16.35 -7.73 -18.59
CA GLY A 195 -15.89 -8.17 -19.91
C GLY A 195 -14.38 -7.97 -20.11
N SER A 196 -13.62 -7.89 -19.01
CA SER A 196 -12.17 -7.73 -19.06
C SER A 196 -11.49 -9.00 -19.55
N LYS A 197 -10.45 -8.87 -20.39
CA LYS A 197 -9.60 -9.99 -20.82
C LYS A 197 -8.65 -10.48 -19.72
N HIS A 198 -8.45 -9.66 -18.69
CA HIS A 198 -7.58 -9.94 -17.55
C HIS A 198 -8.37 -9.91 -16.25
N GLY A 199 -7.91 -10.68 -15.27
CA GLY A 199 -8.52 -10.70 -13.93
C GLY A 199 -8.52 -9.31 -13.30
N VAL A 200 -9.65 -8.93 -12.69
CA VAL A 200 -9.81 -7.65 -12.00
C VAL A 200 -9.89 -7.84 -10.49
N ALA A 201 -9.50 -6.81 -9.73
CA ALA A 201 -9.66 -6.81 -8.28
C ALA A 201 -11.14 -6.62 -7.92
N GLY A 202 -11.84 -7.73 -7.68
CA GLY A 202 -13.29 -7.74 -7.56
C GLY A 202 -13.89 -6.82 -6.50
N PRO A 203 -13.31 -6.67 -5.27
CA PRO A 203 -13.88 -5.79 -4.24
C PRO A 203 -14.01 -4.31 -4.65
N ARG A 204 -13.33 -3.89 -5.72
CA ARG A 204 -13.52 -2.55 -6.30
C ARG A 204 -14.87 -2.40 -7.00
N TYR A 205 -15.47 -3.48 -7.49
CA TYR A 205 -16.65 -3.41 -8.36
C TYR A 205 -17.96 -3.70 -7.65
N PHE A 206 -17.95 -3.92 -6.33
CA PHE A 206 -19.15 -4.23 -5.57
C PHE A 206 -19.39 -3.24 -4.44
N LYS A 207 -20.67 -2.98 -4.17
CA LYS A 207 -21.16 -2.19 -3.05
C LYS A 207 -21.98 -3.05 -2.11
N TYR A 208 -21.87 -2.79 -0.81
CA TYR A 208 -22.77 -3.31 0.21
C TYR A 208 -23.45 -2.12 0.89
N LYS A 209 -24.78 -2.11 0.91
CA LYS A 209 -25.58 -0.98 1.45
C LYS A 209 -25.18 0.39 0.88
N GLY A 210 -24.80 0.44 -0.40
CA GLY A 210 -24.39 1.67 -1.08
C GLY A 210 -22.91 2.05 -0.93
N GLU A 211 -22.17 1.42 0.00
CA GLU A 211 -20.75 1.65 0.24
C GLU A 211 -19.87 0.62 -0.48
N TRP A 212 -18.69 1.03 -0.98
CA TRP A 212 -17.77 0.14 -1.67
C TRP A 212 -17.14 -0.89 -0.72
N LEU A 213 -16.99 -2.15 -1.17
CA LEU A 213 -16.37 -3.19 -0.34
C LEU A 213 -14.93 -2.83 0.08
N ASN A 214 -14.16 -2.18 -0.79
CA ASN A 214 -12.82 -1.69 -0.46
C ASN A 214 -12.84 -0.60 0.62
N THR A 215 -13.81 0.31 0.59
CA THR A 215 -13.96 1.37 1.60
C THR A 215 -14.35 0.79 2.95
N ILE A 216 -15.29 -0.17 2.96
CA ILE A 216 -15.66 -0.91 4.18
C ILE A 216 -14.42 -1.61 4.75
N ARG A 217 -13.68 -2.33 3.90
CA ARG A 217 -12.46 -3.04 4.30
C ARG A 217 -11.40 -2.09 4.86
N ALA A 218 -11.11 -0.99 4.16
CA ALA A 218 -10.13 0.00 4.59
C ALA A 218 -10.49 0.57 5.96
N ARG A 219 -11.76 0.93 6.18
CA ARG A 219 -12.25 1.42 7.47
C ARG A 219 -12.10 0.39 8.60
N VAL A 220 -12.47 -0.87 8.36
CA VAL A 220 -12.35 -1.93 9.39
C VAL A 220 -10.89 -2.23 9.72
N GLU A 221 -10.01 -2.21 8.73
CA GLU A 221 -8.57 -2.48 8.90
C GLU A 221 -7.75 -1.21 9.28
N GLY A 222 -8.41 -0.07 9.56
CA GLY A 222 -7.74 1.18 9.92
C GLY A 222 -6.85 1.79 8.81
N ARG A 223 -7.11 1.46 7.54
CA ARG A 223 -6.39 1.99 6.39
C ARG A 223 -7.06 3.24 5.83
N GLN A 224 -6.26 4.03 5.14
CA GLN A 224 -6.77 5.11 4.30
C GLN A 224 -7.66 4.54 3.19
N ASP A 225 -8.86 5.12 3.03
CA ASP A 225 -9.79 4.73 1.97
C ASP A 225 -9.14 4.98 0.60
N PRO A 226 -8.95 3.95 -0.24
CA PRO A 226 -8.31 4.15 -1.52
C PRO A 226 -9.25 4.90 -2.47
N ALA A 227 -9.00 6.20 -2.65
CA ALA A 227 -9.62 6.98 -3.70
C ALA A 227 -9.47 6.21 -5.03
N ARG A 228 -10.59 5.88 -5.66
CA ARG A 228 -10.55 5.13 -6.92
C ARG A 228 -10.24 6.13 -8.02
N VAL A 229 -9.20 5.86 -8.79
CA VAL A 229 -8.88 6.62 -10.02
C VAL A 229 -10.12 6.87 -10.90
N GLU A 230 -11.08 5.94 -10.89
CA GLU A 230 -12.32 5.99 -11.65
C GLU A 230 -13.36 6.99 -11.11
N ASP A 231 -13.25 7.36 -9.84
CA ASP A 231 -14.12 8.27 -9.09
C ASP A 231 -13.47 9.65 -8.88
N VAL A 232 -12.29 9.89 -9.48
CA VAL A 232 -11.58 11.17 -9.41
C VAL A 232 -11.52 11.84 -10.78
N TRP A 233 -11.99 13.09 -10.83
CA TRP A 233 -12.09 13.89 -12.04
C TRP A 233 -11.30 15.19 -11.91
N VAL A 234 -10.78 15.68 -13.03
CA VAL A 234 -10.34 17.07 -13.16
C VAL A 234 -11.31 17.77 -14.11
N ILE A 235 -11.90 18.88 -13.65
CA ILE A 235 -12.75 19.74 -14.47
C ILE A 235 -12.09 21.11 -14.67
N PRO A 236 -12.21 21.72 -15.86
CA PRO A 236 -11.67 23.05 -16.09
C PRO A 236 -12.65 24.14 -15.67
N CYS A 237 -12.14 25.18 -15.02
CA CYS A 237 -12.82 26.44 -14.79
C CYS A 237 -12.10 27.56 -15.53
N ASN A 238 -12.84 28.35 -16.30
CA ASN A 238 -12.31 29.56 -16.92
C ASN A 238 -12.68 30.78 -16.07
N PRO A 239 -11.73 31.41 -15.35
CA PRO A 239 -12.01 32.54 -14.47
C PRO A 239 -12.52 33.80 -15.20
N LYS A 240 -12.45 33.83 -16.55
CA LYS A 240 -13.08 34.88 -17.36
C LYS A 240 -14.60 34.70 -17.51
N LEU A 241 -15.12 33.49 -17.31
CA LEU A 241 -16.54 33.18 -17.43
C LEU A 241 -17.22 33.04 -16.07
N TYR A 242 -16.52 32.46 -15.10
CA TYR A 242 -17.03 32.20 -13.76
C TYR A 242 -15.97 32.52 -12.70
N ASP A 243 -16.29 33.39 -11.76
CA ASP A 243 -15.43 33.76 -10.64
C ASP A 243 -15.46 32.69 -9.55
N ILE A 244 -14.73 31.60 -9.80
CA ILE A 244 -14.62 30.47 -8.87
C ILE A 244 -13.98 30.85 -7.53
N VAL A 245 -13.11 31.87 -7.52
CA VAL A 245 -12.43 32.33 -6.30
C VAL A 245 -13.45 33.02 -5.41
N GLY A 246 -14.16 34.02 -5.94
CA GLY A 246 -15.23 34.70 -5.21
C GLY A 246 -16.36 33.75 -4.80
N ALA A 247 -16.70 32.77 -5.65
CA ALA A 247 -17.72 31.78 -5.34
C ALA A 247 -17.36 30.97 -4.09
N PHE A 248 -16.17 30.38 -4.04
CA PHE A 248 -15.74 29.58 -2.88
C PHE A 248 -15.28 30.41 -1.67
N GLU A 249 -15.20 31.74 -1.77
CA GLU A 249 -15.09 32.61 -0.59
C GLU A 249 -16.42 32.73 0.16
N LYS A 250 -17.55 32.60 -0.53
CA LYS A 250 -18.89 32.80 0.02
C LYS A 250 -19.71 31.53 0.14
N LEU A 251 -19.46 30.54 -0.70
CA LEU A 251 -20.25 29.32 -0.84
C LEU A 251 -19.40 28.09 -0.55
N ASP A 252 -19.97 27.15 0.21
CA ASP A 252 -19.39 25.82 0.41
C ASP A 252 -19.77 24.85 -0.71
N ASP A 253 -20.92 25.07 -1.36
CA ASP A 253 -21.44 24.24 -2.43
C ASP A 253 -21.75 25.10 -3.68
N ILE A 254 -21.49 24.57 -4.88
CA ILE A 254 -21.82 25.23 -6.15
C ILE A 254 -22.42 24.25 -7.17
N GLU A 255 -23.11 24.77 -8.19
CA GLU A 255 -23.69 23.96 -9.27
C GLU A 255 -22.81 23.97 -10.53
N TRP A 256 -22.35 22.78 -10.91
CA TRP A 256 -21.50 22.60 -12.08
C TRP A 256 -22.21 21.84 -13.19
N SER A 257 -21.88 22.13 -14.45
CA SER A 257 -22.40 21.36 -15.58
C SER A 257 -21.94 19.90 -15.47
N GLN A 258 -22.89 18.97 -15.41
CA GLN A 258 -22.62 17.55 -15.22
C GLN A 258 -22.41 16.83 -16.55
N THR A 259 -21.42 15.95 -16.54
CA THR A 259 -21.12 15.07 -17.67
C THR A 259 -21.56 13.64 -17.38
N ASN A 260 -21.72 12.79 -18.40
CA ASN A 260 -22.41 11.48 -18.31
C ASN A 260 -21.78 10.44 -17.36
N ASN A 261 -20.68 10.78 -16.67
CA ASN A 261 -19.87 9.83 -15.94
C ASN A 261 -19.60 10.20 -14.46
N THR A 262 -20.08 11.34 -13.96
CA THR A 262 -19.95 11.68 -12.53
C THR A 262 -21.07 11.05 -11.70
N SER A 263 -20.78 10.72 -10.44
CA SER A 263 -21.75 10.17 -9.49
C SER A 263 -21.55 10.80 -8.12
N VAL A 264 -22.58 10.75 -7.29
CA VAL A 264 -22.50 11.17 -5.88
C VAL A 264 -21.35 10.45 -5.17
N GLY A 265 -20.56 11.21 -4.40
CA GLY A 265 -19.35 10.78 -3.70
C GLY A 265 -18.05 10.88 -4.53
N ASP A 266 -18.11 11.27 -5.80
CA ASP A 266 -16.89 11.48 -6.60
C ASP A 266 -16.05 12.64 -6.09
N THR A 267 -14.73 12.49 -6.17
CA THR A 267 -13.81 13.61 -5.98
C THR A 267 -13.63 14.37 -7.29
N VAL A 268 -13.79 15.69 -7.24
CA VAL A 268 -13.61 16.59 -8.37
C VAL A 268 -12.55 17.62 -8.04
N TYR A 269 -11.44 17.59 -8.75
CA TYR A 269 -10.44 18.65 -8.74
C TYR A 269 -10.77 19.69 -9.80
N ILE A 270 -10.71 20.98 -9.43
CA ILE A 270 -10.97 22.09 -10.34
C ILE A 270 -9.65 22.71 -10.77
N TYR A 271 -9.33 22.54 -12.05
CA TYR A 271 -8.24 23.25 -12.73
C TYR A 271 -8.72 24.64 -13.13
N VAL A 272 -8.12 25.68 -12.55
CA VAL A 272 -8.44 27.08 -12.84
C VAL A 272 -7.49 27.58 -13.93
N GLY A 273 -8.06 27.97 -15.07
CA GLY A 273 -7.32 28.53 -16.21
C GLY A 273 -6.89 29.98 -16.00
N GLY A 274 -6.56 30.67 -17.10
CA GLY A 274 -6.23 32.10 -17.06
C GLY A 274 -4.86 32.38 -16.42
N GLU A 275 -4.85 33.22 -15.38
CA GLU A 275 -3.64 33.61 -14.65
C GLU A 275 -3.18 32.56 -13.63
N TYR A 276 -4.09 31.70 -13.17
CA TYR A 276 -3.80 30.68 -12.16
C TYR A 276 -3.08 29.46 -12.76
N LYS A 277 -3.62 28.89 -13.84
CA LYS A 277 -3.09 27.69 -14.53
C LYS A 277 -2.70 26.56 -13.56
N ALA A 278 -3.59 26.26 -12.61
CA ALA A 278 -3.34 25.31 -11.54
C ALA A 278 -4.62 24.63 -11.07
N ILE A 279 -4.50 23.47 -10.42
CA ILE A 279 -5.61 22.94 -9.60
C ILE A 279 -5.65 23.71 -8.29
N MET A 280 -6.79 24.31 -7.98
CA MET A 280 -6.97 25.15 -6.77
C MET A 280 -8.03 24.64 -5.81
N TYR A 281 -8.88 23.72 -6.24
CA TYR A 281 -9.98 23.23 -5.41
C TYR A 281 -10.15 21.73 -5.55
N LYS A 282 -10.42 21.07 -4.44
CA LYS A 282 -10.91 19.70 -4.37
C LYS A 282 -12.32 19.73 -3.83
N CYS A 283 -13.22 19.03 -4.51
CA CYS A 283 -14.63 19.01 -4.22
C CYS A 283 -15.15 17.56 -4.15
N GLU A 284 -16.29 17.37 -3.51
CA GLU A 284 -17.08 16.13 -3.51
C GLU A 284 -18.39 16.35 -4.27
N VAL A 285 -18.80 15.42 -5.12
CA VAL A 285 -20.12 15.47 -5.77
C VAL A 285 -21.21 15.07 -4.79
N LEU A 286 -22.13 15.99 -4.48
CA LEU A 286 -23.26 15.74 -3.58
C LEU A 286 -24.49 15.21 -4.32
N GLU A 287 -24.79 15.77 -5.49
CA GLU A 287 -25.98 15.45 -6.26
C GLU A 287 -25.66 15.40 -7.75
N THR A 288 -26.38 14.54 -8.48
CA THR A 288 -26.25 14.36 -9.93
C THR A 288 -27.63 14.21 -10.56
N GLU A 289 -27.67 14.36 -11.87
CA GLU A 289 -28.88 14.28 -12.70
C GLU A 289 -29.89 15.37 -12.34
N LEU A 290 -29.38 16.57 -12.02
CA LEU A 290 -30.22 17.75 -11.85
C LEU A 290 -30.55 18.34 -13.23
N TYR A 291 -31.83 18.67 -13.45
CA TYR A 291 -32.36 19.23 -14.70
C TYR A 291 -33.17 20.49 -14.38
N GLY A 292 -33.09 21.50 -15.24
CA GLY A 292 -33.87 22.74 -15.11
C GLY A 292 -33.00 24.00 -14.99
N ASN A 293 -33.54 25.04 -14.35
CA ASN A 293 -32.81 26.28 -14.09
C ASN A 293 -31.87 26.09 -12.91
N ARG A 294 -30.64 26.57 -13.05
CA ARG A 294 -29.65 26.59 -11.97
C ARG A 294 -30.17 27.35 -10.75
N SER A 295 -29.65 27.00 -9.59
CA SER A 295 -29.77 27.82 -8.38
C SER A 295 -29.34 29.26 -8.68
N ASP A 296 -30.09 30.22 -8.14
CA ASP A 296 -29.76 31.63 -8.28
C ASP A 296 -28.60 32.05 -7.34
N GLU A 297 -28.16 31.17 -6.44
CA GLU A 297 -27.16 31.44 -5.41
C GLU A 297 -25.77 31.76 -5.97
N ASP A 298 -25.37 31.13 -7.09
CA ASP A 298 -24.06 31.32 -7.71
C ASP A 298 -24.08 32.24 -8.95
N LEU A 299 -25.26 32.81 -9.29
CA LEU A 299 -25.44 33.68 -10.46
C LEU A 299 -24.52 34.92 -10.41
N GLU A 300 -24.27 35.49 -9.23
CA GLU A 300 -23.44 36.69 -9.08
C GLU A 300 -21.98 36.50 -9.55
N PHE A 301 -21.50 35.25 -9.60
CA PHE A 301 -20.13 34.93 -9.99
C PHE A 301 -19.98 34.67 -11.49
N TYR A 302 -21.07 34.56 -12.24
CA TYR A 302 -21.01 34.43 -13.69
C TYR A 302 -20.77 35.79 -14.36
N LYS A 303 -19.62 35.92 -15.02
CA LYS A 303 -19.26 37.12 -15.79
C LYS A 303 -20.01 37.20 -17.12
N THR A 304 -20.38 36.05 -17.68
CA THR A 304 -21.21 35.91 -18.88
C THR A 304 -22.08 34.66 -18.77
N LEU A 305 -23.39 34.84 -18.61
CA LEU A 305 -24.36 33.74 -18.63
C LEU A 305 -24.92 33.58 -20.05
N SER A 306 -24.56 32.49 -20.71
CA SER A 306 -25.38 31.97 -21.80
C SER A 306 -26.41 31.05 -21.18
N VAL A 307 -27.69 31.46 -21.15
CA VAL A 307 -28.78 30.57 -20.75
C VAL A 307 -28.78 29.41 -21.75
N LYS A 308 -28.46 28.21 -21.26
CA LYS A 308 -28.54 26.99 -22.05
C LYS A 308 -29.72 26.19 -21.53
N PRO A 309 -30.86 26.15 -22.25
CA PRO A 309 -31.93 25.23 -21.92
C PRO A 309 -31.39 23.79 -21.97
N ASP A 310 -31.89 22.92 -21.08
CA ASP A 310 -31.62 21.48 -21.06
C ASP A 310 -30.19 21.03 -20.72
N VAL A 311 -29.42 21.85 -19.97
CA VAL A 311 -28.13 21.40 -19.43
C VAL A 311 -28.36 20.63 -18.13
N ARG A 312 -27.71 19.47 -18.03
CA ARG A 312 -27.68 18.68 -16.80
C ARG A 312 -26.63 19.22 -15.84
N TYR A 313 -26.96 19.30 -14.56
CA TYR A 313 -26.09 19.83 -13.51
C TYR A 313 -25.82 18.83 -12.38
N MET A 314 -24.75 19.10 -11.66
CA MET A 314 -24.37 18.40 -10.43
C MET A 314 -24.06 19.44 -9.37
N ARG A 315 -24.39 19.13 -8.11
CA ARG A 315 -23.98 19.93 -6.96
C ARG A 315 -22.66 19.39 -6.43
N ILE A 316 -21.68 20.25 -6.27
CA ILE A 316 -20.36 19.89 -5.71
C ILE A 316 -20.08 20.72 -4.46
N ARG A 317 -19.52 20.07 -3.45
CA ARG A 317 -19.09 20.68 -2.18
C ARG A 317 -17.59 20.87 -2.17
N LEU A 318 -17.13 22.03 -1.76
CA LEU A 318 -15.72 22.28 -1.49
C LEU A 318 -15.24 21.44 -0.31
N ILE A 319 -14.13 20.74 -0.50
CA ILE A 319 -13.44 19.97 0.53
C ILE A 319 -12.12 20.65 0.91
N GLU A 320 -11.38 21.14 -0.08
CA GLU A 320 -10.04 21.68 0.15
C GLU A 320 -9.68 22.77 -0.87
N LYS A 321 -8.92 23.77 -0.41
CA LYS A 321 -8.39 24.87 -1.23
C LYS A 321 -6.86 24.75 -1.31
N TYR A 322 -6.31 25.01 -2.49
CA TYR A 322 -4.88 25.00 -2.74
C TYR A 322 -4.41 26.34 -3.32
N ASP A 323 -3.20 26.74 -2.95
CA ASP A 323 -2.53 27.85 -3.62
C ASP A 323 -2.17 27.45 -5.06
N LYS A 324 -2.13 28.44 -5.97
CA LYS A 324 -1.78 28.25 -7.39
C LYS A 324 -0.43 27.56 -7.60
N ASP A 325 0.49 27.68 -6.66
CA ASP A 325 1.82 27.10 -6.72
C ASP A 325 1.87 25.64 -6.23
N THR A 326 0.77 25.13 -5.65
CA THR A 326 0.68 23.75 -5.13
C THR A 326 0.63 22.71 -6.25
N PHE A 327 -0.24 22.95 -7.24
CA PHE A 327 -0.51 22.05 -8.36
C PHE A 327 -0.49 22.80 -9.72
N PRO A 328 0.67 23.34 -10.13
CA PRO A 328 0.79 24.10 -11.37
C PRO A 328 0.68 23.21 -12.61
N LEU A 329 0.20 23.78 -13.72
CA LEU A 329 -0.03 23.07 -15.00
C LEU A 329 1.20 22.29 -15.50
N ALA A 330 2.41 22.81 -15.28
CA ALA A 330 3.65 22.16 -15.72
C ALA A 330 3.79 20.77 -15.09
N GLU A 331 3.68 20.68 -13.75
CA GLU A 331 3.76 19.42 -13.01
C GLU A 331 2.58 18.50 -13.33
N LEU A 332 1.37 19.06 -13.47
CA LEU A 332 0.19 18.28 -13.82
C LEU A 332 0.34 17.56 -15.17
N ARG A 333 0.95 18.23 -16.16
CA ARG A 333 1.21 17.64 -17.49
C ARG A 333 2.22 16.51 -17.42
N GLU A 334 3.31 16.67 -16.67
CA GLU A 334 4.31 15.62 -16.46
C GLU A 334 3.71 14.37 -15.81
N ARG A 335 2.69 14.55 -14.96
CA ARG A 335 1.98 13.47 -14.27
C ARG A 335 0.78 12.90 -15.05
N GLY A 336 0.55 13.36 -16.28
CA GLY A 336 -0.42 12.77 -17.21
C GLY A 336 -1.71 13.57 -17.45
N LEU A 337 -1.82 14.81 -16.97
CA LEU A 337 -2.94 15.69 -17.31
C LEU A 337 -2.72 16.32 -18.70
N MET A 338 -3.10 15.58 -19.74
CA MET A 338 -2.85 15.98 -21.14
C MET A 338 -3.82 17.06 -21.65
N ASN A 339 -5.09 17.02 -21.22
CA ASN A 339 -6.12 17.96 -21.63
C ASN A 339 -6.68 18.73 -20.43
N VAL A 340 -6.73 20.06 -20.55
CA VAL A 340 -7.25 20.98 -19.54
C VAL A 340 -8.36 21.88 -20.10
N GLN A 341 -8.84 21.60 -21.30
CA GLN A 341 -9.96 22.31 -21.92
C GLN A 341 -11.30 21.58 -21.73
N GLY A 342 -11.25 20.31 -21.36
CA GLY A 342 -12.42 19.50 -21.02
C GLY A 342 -12.19 18.70 -19.75
N ARG A 343 -13.21 17.96 -19.33
CA ARG A 343 -13.07 17.00 -18.22
C ARG A 343 -11.97 16.00 -18.54
N SER A 344 -11.16 15.67 -17.55
CA SER A 344 -10.12 14.66 -17.65
C SER A 344 -10.27 13.64 -16.53
N LYS A 345 -10.19 12.36 -16.89
CA LYS A 345 -10.01 11.31 -15.88
C LYS A 345 -8.61 11.43 -15.29
N VAL A 346 -8.51 11.26 -13.99
CA VAL A 346 -7.21 11.19 -13.32
C VAL A 346 -6.54 9.87 -13.70
N THR A 347 -5.21 9.89 -13.92
CA THR A 347 -4.39 8.68 -14.08
C THR A 347 -3.88 8.22 -12.72
N PRO A 348 -3.47 6.95 -12.52
CA PRO A 348 -2.87 6.53 -11.26
C PRO A 348 -1.68 7.41 -10.81
N GLN A 349 -0.85 7.85 -11.76
CA GLN A 349 0.29 8.73 -11.51
C GLN A 349 -0.16 10.12 -11.03
N LEU A 350 -1.17 10.68 -11.68
CA LEU A 350 -1.74 11.97 -11.29
C LEU A 350 -2.44 11.89 -9.94
N LEU A 351 -3.17 10.81 -9.66
CA LEU A 351 -3.84 10.60 -8.36
C LEU A 351 -2.83 10.55 -7.23
N SER A 352 -1.73 9.81 -7.43
CA SER A 352 -0.65 9.74 -6.45
C SER A 352 -0.07 11.13 -6.16
N TYR A 353 0.18 11.94 -7.19
CA TYR A 353 0.65 13.31 -7.03
C TYR A 353 -0.33 14.20 -6.26
N LEU A 354 -1.63 14.11 -6.55
CA LEU A 354 -2.69 14.87 -5.89
C LEU A 354 -3.00 14.41 -4.45
N SER A 355 -2.47 13.26 -4.02
CA SER A 355 -2.74 12.70 -2.68
C SER A 355 -1.57 12.88 -1.70
N ILE A 356 -0.42 13.37 -2.18
CA ILE A 356 0.82 13.52 -1.39
C ILE A 356 0.93 14.91 -0.77
N LYS A 357 0.36 15.92 -1.43
CA LYS A 357 0.29 17.31 -0.98
C LYS A 357 -1.16 17.64 -0.64
#